data_AF-A0A1B7WIU7-F1
#
_entry.id   AF-A0A1B7WIU7-F1
#
_cell.length_a   1.000
_cell.length_b   1.000
_cell.length_c   1.000
_cell.angle_alpha   90.00
_cell.angle_beta   90.00
_cell.angle_gamma   90.00
#
_symmetry.space_group_name_H-M   'P 1'
#
loop_
_entity.id
_entity.type
_entity.pdbx_description
1 polymer ?
#
loop_
_entity_poly.entity_id
_entity_poly.type
_entity_poly.pdbx_seq_one_letter_code
_entity_poly.pdbx_strand_id
1 'polypeptide(L)'
;MAYKITSQCISCKLCLPVCPTGAIQEVDGNYWIDSQLCTNCAGSIHTVPQCKATCPTADGCVQQSSDYWESWFAYYHRVLAKLTNKQDYWERWYSSYSQKFSQQLQKHQGQVII
;
A
#
# COMPACT_ATOMS: atom_id res chain seq x y z
N MET A 1 4.83 -15.29 11.64
CA MET A 1 4.11 -14.87 10.41
C MET A 1 5.12 -14.85 9.28
N ALA A 2 4.75 -15.28 8.08
CA ALA A 2 5.62 -15.25 6.90
C ALA A 2 4.88 -14.53 5.77
N TYR A 3 5.59 -14.06 4.76
CA TYR A 3 4.95 -13.57 3.54
C TYR A 3 4.61 -14.73 2.61
N LYS A 4 3.56 -14.59 1.80
CA LYS A 4 3.18 -15.54 0.76
C LYS A 4 2.97 -14.82 -0.57
N ILE A 5 3.24 -15.53 -1.66
CA ILE A 5 2.91 -15.07 -3.01
C ILE A 5 1.42 -15.39 -3.29
N THR A 6 0.71 -14.47 -3.93
CA THR A 6 -0.70 -14.64 -4.29
C THR A 6 -0.89 -14.79 -5.80
N SER A 7 -2.11 -15.09 -6.23
CA SER A 7 -2.49 -15.10 -7.65
C SER A 7 -2.36 -13.73 -8.34
N GLN A 8 -2.13 -12.65 -7.59
CA GLN A 8 -1.86 -11.31 -8.15
C GLN A 8 -0.38 -11.13 -8.53
N CYS A 9 0.43 -12.18 -8.44
CA CYS A 9 1.80 -12.19 -8.96
C CYS A 9 1.78 -12.22 -10.49
N ILE A 10 2.54 -11.32 -11.11
CA ILE A 10 2.71 -11.24 -12.57
C ILE A 10 4.07 -11.77 -13.03
N SER A 11 4.73 -12.58 -12.19
CA SER A 11 6.04 -13.18 -12.46
C SER A 11 7.14 -12.21 -12.94
N CYS A 12 7.13 -10.97 -12.45
CA CYS A 12 8.08 -9.91 -12.83
C CYS A 12 9.51 -10.05 -12.28
N LYS A 13 9.77 -11.03 -11.41
CA LYS A 13 11.08 -11.38 -10.80
C LYS A 13 11.72 -10.33 -9.88
N LEU A 14 11.11 -9.16 -9.68
CA LEU A 14 11.69 -8.06 -8.88
C LEU A 14 11.96 -8.43 -7.40
N CYS A 15 11.18 -9.35 -6.83
CA CYS A 15 11.32 -9.72 -5.42
C CYS A 15 12.49 -10.66 -5.13
N LEU A 16 13.02 -11.38 -6.12
CA LEU A 16 14.08 -12.38 -5.94
C LEU A 16 15.39 -11.77 -5.40
N PRO A 17 15.99 -10.77 -6.07
CA PRO A 17 17.31 -10.25 -5.66
C PRO A 17 17.26 -9.47 -4.33
N VAL A 18 16.07 -9.04 -3.88
CA VAL A 18 15.93 -8.22 -2.67
C VAL A 18 15.63 -9.04 -1.42
N CYS A 19 15.42 -10.36 -1.53
CA CYS A 19 15.14 -11.21 -0.38
C CYS A 19 16.45 -11.56 0.37
N PRO A 20 16.65 -11.10 1.61
CA PRO A 20 17.94 -11.25 2.31
C PRO A 20 18.26 -12.70 2.69
N THR A 21 17.24 -13.57 2.80
CA THR A 21 17.39 -14.96 3.19
C THR A 21 17.22 -15.94 2.03
N GLY A 22 16.98 -15.44 0.80
CA GLY A 22 16.71 -16.30 -0.35
C GLY A 22 15.43 -17.13 -0.21
N ALA A 23 14.46 -16.70 0.60
CA ALA A 23 13.22 -17.45 0.86
C ALA A 23 12.29 -17.55 -0.36
N ILE A 24 12.50 -16.76 -1.42
CA ILE A 24 11.65 -16.76 -2.62
C ILE A 24 12.23 -17.72 -3.65
N GLN A 25 11.39 -18.63 -4.14
CA GLN A 25 11.77 -19.71 -5.05
C GLN A 25 10.89 -19.69 -6.31
N GLU A 26 11.46 -20.08 -7.45
CA GLU A 26 10.77 -20.19 -8.75
C GLU A 26 10.50 -21.66 -9.09
N VAL A 27 9.25 -22.01 -9.39
CA VAL A 27 8.83 -23.35 -9.83
C VAL A 27 7.82 -23.18 -10.97
N ASP A 28 8.11 -23.76 -12.14
CA ASP A 28 7.25 -23.71 -13.33
C ASP A 28 6.78 -22.30 -13.73
N GLY A 29 7.65 -21.30 -13.59
CA GLY A 29 7.36 -19.89 -13.90
C GLY A 29 6.50 -19.16 -12.85
N ASN A 30 6.14 -19.84 -11.76
CA ASN A 30 5.46 -19.28 -10.60
C ASN A 30 6.43 -19.09 -9.44
N TYR A 31 6.05 -18.21 -8.52
CA TYR A 31 6.86 -17.88 -7.34
C TYR A 31 6.17 -18.30 -6.05
N TRP A 32 6.96 -18.76 -5.08
CA TRP A 32 6.50 -19.06 -3.74
C TRP A 32 7.55 -18.64 -2.70
N ILE A 33 7.12 -18.50 -1.45
CA ILE A 33 7.98 -18.13 -0.32
C ILE A 33 8.04 -19.32 0.63
N ASP A 34 9.25 -19.80 0.91
CA ASP A 34 9.48 -20.75 1.98
C ASP A 34 9.30 -20.07 3.34
N SER A 35 8.29 -20.51 4.08
CA SER A 35 7.96 -20.00 5.40
C SER A 35 9.05 -20.23 6.44
N GLN A 36 9.90 -21.26 6.29
CA GLN A 36 10.99 -21.56 7.21
C GLN A 36 12.18 -20.60 7.04
N LEU A 37 12.35 -20.05 5.84
CA LEU A 37 13.42 -19.10 5.52
C LEU A 37 12.97 -17.64 5.65
N CYS A 38 11.66 -17.37 5.63
CA CYS A 38 11.13 -16.02 5.69
C CYS A 38 11.19 -15.45 7.12
N THR A 39 12.08 -14.48 7.34
CA THR A 39 12.21 -13.77 8.63
C THR A 39 11.38 -12.48 8.71
N ASN A 40 10.51 -12.21 7.72
CA ASN A 40 9.92 -10.88 7.49
C ASN A 40 10.96 -9.76 7.35
N CYS A 41 12.16 -10.10 6.87
CA CYS A 41 13.33 -9.20 6.83
C CYS A 41 13.83 -8.76 8.22
N ALA A 42 13.33 -9.34 9.32
CA ALA A 42 13.87 -9.10 10.64
C ALA A 42 15.34 -9.54 10.72
N GLY A 43 16.17 -8.73 11.38
CA GLY A 43 17.61 -8.98 11.49
C GLY A 43 18.42 -8.70 10.22
N SER A 44 17.79 -8.22 9.14
CA SER A 44 18.49 -7.72 7.95
C SER A 44 18.77 -6.22 8.06
N ILE A 45 19.55 -5.66 7.11
CA ILE A 45 19.74 -4.21 7.00
C ILE A 45 18.43 -3.46 6.67
N HIS A 46 17.41 -4.18 6.23
CA HIS A 46 16.11 -3.62 5.88
C HIS A 46 15.12 -3.80 7.04
N THR A 47 14.52 -2.70 7.50
CA THR A 47 13.48 -2.70 8.54
C THR A 47 12.07 -2.97 8.00
N VAL A 48 11.92 -3.01 6.67
CA VAL A 48 10.64 -3.24 6.00
C VAL A 48 10.72 -4.46 5.05
N PRO A 49 9.63 -5.21 4.86
CA PRO A 49 9.61 -6.37 3.97
C PRO A 49 9.84 -6.01 2.51
N GLN A 50 11.02 -6.34 1.98
CA GLN A 50 11.46 -5.92 0.65
C GLN A 50 10.63 -6.51 -0.49
N CYS A 51 10.23 -7.78 -0.35
CA CYS A 51 9.37 -8.45 -1.33
C CYS A 51 8.02 -7.75 -1.53
N LYS A 52 7.48 -7.13 -0.48
CA LYS A 52 6.27 -6.30 -0.54
C LYS A 52 6.55 -4.93 -1.15
N ALA A 53 7.63 -4.28 -0.72
CA ALA A 53 7.99 -2.93 -1.15
C ALA A 53 8.28 -2.84 -2.66
N THR A 54 8.86 -3.89 -3.26
CA THR A 54 9.17 -3.94 -4.69
C THR A 54 8.02 -4.48 -5.56
N CYS A 55 6.92 -4.98 -4.95
CA CYS A 55 5.85 -5.64 -5.69
C CYS A 55 5.00 -4.63 -6.49
N PRO A 56 4.99 -4.67 -7.84
CA PRO A 56 4.31 -3.66 -8.65
C PRO A 56 2.78 -3.76 -8.57
N THR A 57 2.24 -4.95 -8.29
CA THR A 57 0.78 -5.15 -8.14
C THR A 57 0.29 -4.80 -6.74
N ALA A 58 1.18 -4.42 -5.83
CA ALA A 58 0.99 -4.33 -4.39
C ALA A 58 0.52 -5.64 -3.71
N ASP A 59 -0.05 -6.60 -4.43
CA ASP A 59 -0.74 -7.78 -3.89
C ASP A 59 -0.11 -9.10 -4.23
N GLY A 60 0.84 -9.10 -5.15
CA GLY A 60 1.59 -10.31 -5.50
C GLY A 60 2.30 -10.92 -4.30
N CYS A 61 2.60 -10.12 -3.26
CA CYS A 61 3.15 -10.59 -2.00
C CYS A 61 2.34 -10.03 -0.82
N VAL A 62 1.89 -10.88 0.10
CA VAL A 62 1.08 -10.49 1.27
C VAL A 62 1.57 -11.17 2.53
N GLN A 63 1.46 -10.47 3.66
CA GLN A 63 1.76 -11.06 4.96
C GLN A 63 0.68 -12.09 5.29
N GLN A 64 1.09 -13.30 5.64
CA GLN A 64 0.20 -14.34 6.12
C GLN A 64 0.10 -14.22 7.65
N SER A 65 -1.06 -13.78 8.14
CA SER A 65 -1.39 -13.94 9.54
C SER A 65 -1.79 -15.39 9.81
N SER A 66 -1.41 -15.91 10.98
CA SER A 66 -1.91 -17.19 11.49
C SER A 66 -3.32 -17.06 12.08
N ASP A 67 -3.74 -15.83 12.39
CA ASP A 67 -5.07 -15.51 12.90
C ASP A 67 -6.02 -15.18 11.75
N TYR A 68 -7.13 -15.93 11.69
CA TYR A 68 -8.20 -15.76 10.72
C TYR A 68 -8.86 -14.38 10.80
N TRP A 69 -9.17 -13.89 12.01
CA TRP A 69 -9.88 -12.63 12.20
C TRP A 69 -9.02 -11.45 11.76
N GLU A 70 -7.73 -11.46 12.11
CA GLU A 70 -6.77 -10.47 11.63
C GLU A 70 -6.69 -10.44 10.10
N SER A 71 -6.61 -11.62 9.45
CA SER A 71 -6.59 -11.69 7.98
C SER A 71 -7.90 -11.17 7.37
N TRP A 72 -9.04 -11.49 7.99
CA TRP A 72 -10.36 -11.11 7.51
C TRP A 72 -10.56 -9.60 7.62
N PHE A 73 -10.25 -9.00 8.77
CA PHE A 73 -10.36 -7.55 8.98
C PHE A 73 -9.44 -6.78 8.04
N ALA A 74 -8.18 -7.22 7.86
CA ALA A 74 -7.25 -6.58 6.93
C ALA A 74 -7.78 -6.61 5.47
N TYR A 75 -8.35 -7.73 5.03
CA TYR A 75 -8.99 -7.83 3.73
C TYR A 75 -10.23 -6.93 3.63
N TYR A 76 -11.12 -6.99 4.61
CA TYR A 76 -12.35 -6.19 4.69
C TYR A 76 -12.05 -4.69 4.63
N HIS A 77 -11.14 -4.18 5.46
CA HIS A 77 -10.75 -2.77 5.46
C HIS A 77 -10.16 -2.32 4.13
N ARG A 78 -9.40 -3.19 3.47
CA ARG A 78 -8.82 -2.90 2.18
C ARG A 78 -9.85 -2.86 1.04
N VAL A 79 -10.81 -3.78 1.05
CA VAL A 79 -11.94 -3.76 0.12
C VAL A 79 -12.83 -2.55 0.39
N LEU A 80 -13.12 -2.26 1.66
CA LEU A 80 -13.80 -1.03 2.05
C LEU A 80 -13.07 0.19 1.52
N ALA A 81 -11.76 0.35 1.72
CA ALA A 81 -11.02 1.51 1.21
C ALA A 81 -11.16 1.70 -0.31
N LYS A 82 -11.26 0.61 -1.08
CA LYS A 82 -11.54 0.64 -2.53
C LYS A 82 -12.99 1.02 -2.85
N LEU A 83 -13.95 0.50 -2.08
CA LEU A 83 -15.39 0.70 -2.29
C LEU A 83 -15.89 2.05 -1.75
N THR A 84 -15.35 2.50 -0.62
CA THR A 84 -15.58 3.79 0.02
C THR A 84 -14.67 4.87 -0.56
N ASN A 85 -14.15 4.68 -1.79
CA ASN A 85 -13.46 5.69 -2.58
C ASN A 85 -14.43 6.82 -3.01
N LYS A 86 -15.03 7.46 -2.02
CA LYS A 86 -15.59 8.80 -2.05
C LYS A 86 -15.23 9.50 -0.75
N GLN A 87 -14.04 10.11 -0.76
CA GLN A 87 -13.88 11.39 -0.10
C GLN A 87 -12.99 12.37 -0.89
N ASP A 88 -13.00 12.31 -2.23
CA ASP A 88 -12.31 13.29 -3.08
C ASP A 88 -13.25 14.38 -3.63
N TYR A 89 -14.54 14.36 -3.27
CA TYR A 89 -15.48 15.43 -3.66
C TYR A 89 -15.49 16.58 -2.66
N TRP A 90 -15.71 16.28 -1.37
CA TRP A 90 -15.89 17.32 -0.35
C TRP A 90 -14.59 18.08 -0.04
N GLU A 91 -13.45 17.41 0.02
CA GLU A 91 -12.16 18.07 0.24
C GLU A 91 -11.77 18.97 -0.94
N ARG A 92 -11.96 18.50 -2.19
CA ARG A 92 -11.73 19.31 -3.39
C ARG A 92 -12.71 20.49 -3.49
N TRP A 93 -13.99 20.27 -3.20
CA TRP A 93 -15.00 21.32 -3.18
C TRP A 93 -14.68 22.36 -2.10
N TYR A 94 -14.39 21.94 -0.86
CA TYR A 94 -14.09 22.83 0.25
C TYR A 94 -12.80 23.64 0.00
N SER A 95 -11.76 23.00 -0.54
CA SER A 95 -10.51 23.67 -0.92
C SER A 95 -10.76 24.72 -2.01
N SER A 96 -11.55 24.39 -3.03
CA SER A 96 -11.90 25.33 -4.11
C SER A 96 -12.77 26.49 -3.63
N TYR A 97 -13.77 26.21 -2.80
CA TYR A 97 -14.67 27.22 -2.23
C TYR A 97 -13.93 28.18 -1.28
N SER A 98 -13.16 27.65 -0.33
CA SER A 98 -12.41 28.46 0.64
C SER A 98 -11.35 29.36 -0.02
N GLN A 99 -10.69 28.87 -1.07
CA GLN A 99 -9.74 29.67 -1.85
C GLN A 99 -10.43 30.83 -2.58
N LYS A 100 -11.54 30.57 -3.28
CA LYS A 100 -12.32 31.62 -3.95
C LYS A 100 -12.89 32.64 -2.96
N PHE A 101 -13.40 32.19 -1.82
CA PHE A 101 -13.92 33.06 -0.77
C PHE A 101 -12.81 33.97 -0.20
N SER A 102 -11.63 33.41 0.08
CA SER A 102 -10.47 34.18 0.56
C SER A 102 -10.02 35.24 -0.45
N GLN A 103 -10.02 34.92 -1.75
CA GLN A 103 -9.72 35.89 -2.81
C GLN A 103 -10.75 37.04 -2.86
N GLN A 104 -12.03 36.73 -2.68
CA GLN A 104 -13.08 37.75 -2.64
C GLN A 104 -12.96 38.64 -1.39
N LEU A 105 -12.66 38.05 -0.23
CA LEU A 105 -12.40 38.81 1.00
C LEU A 105 -11.21 39.77 0.85
N GLN A 106 -10.11 39.32 0.25
CA GLN A 106 -8.94 40.18 -0.01
C GLN A 106 -9.26 41.32 -0.97
N LYS A 107 -10.06 41.07 -2.01
CA LYS A 107 -10.53 42.12 -2.94
C LYS A 107 -11.40 43.16 -2.25
N HIS A 108 -12.32 42.74 -1.37
CA HIS A 108 -13.15 43.67 -0.61
C HIS A 108 -12.36 44.41 0.48
N GLN A 109 -11.36 43.79 1.11
CA GLN A 109 -10.47 44.46 2.06
C GLN A 109 -9.60 45.54 1.42
N GLY A 110 -9.20 45.37 0.15
CA GLY A 110 -8.49 46.41 -0.61
C GLY A 110 -9.37 47.57 -1.08
N GLN A 111 -10.69 47.42 -1.08
CA GLN A 111 -11.65 48.42 -1.55
C GLN A 111 -12.17 49.33 -0.42
N VAL A 112 -11.83 49.02 0.84
CA VAL A 112 -12.26 49.76 2.04
C VAL A 112 -11.11 50.62 2.62
N ILE A 113 -9.89 50.52 2.08
CA ILE A 113 -8.68 51.25 2.54
C ILE A 113 -8.25 52.34 1.53
N ILE A 114 -9.13 52.79 0.63
CA ILE A 114 -8.96 54.02 -0.16
C ILE A 114 -10.15 54.94 0.09
#